data_AF-A0A134BVV0-F1
#
_entry.id   AF-A0A134BVV0-F1
#
_cell.length_a   1.000
_cell.length_b   1.000
_cell.length_c   1.000
_cell.angle_alpha   90.00
_cell.angle_beta   90.00
_cell.angle_gamma   90.00
#
_symmetry.space_group_name_H-M   'P 1'
#
loop_
_entity.id
_entity.type
_entity.pdbx_description
1 polymer ?
#
loop_
_entity_poly.entity_id
_entity_poly.type
_entity_poly.pdbx_seq_one_letter_code
_entity_poly.pdbx_strand_id
1 'polypeptide(L)'
;MIQKRFQDAKSYIVNLTELIWNYIRHRDWFPEGSLLAIQPEIIEAVIELPANCNGCELFDPQLFIRRNALGYAVPNMQAIRQLARRYY
;
A
#
# COMPACT_ATOMS: atom_id res chain seq x y z
N MET A 1 -24.05 6.43 -4.13
CA MET A 1 -22.73 7.01 -3.79
C MET A 1 -21.83 5.86 -3.36
N ILE A 2 -20.66 5.71 -3.98
CA ILE A 2 -19.66 4.73 -3.54
C ILE A 2 -19.03 5.29 -2.27
N GLN A 3 -19.02 4.50 -1.19
CA GLN A 3 -18.45 4.91 0.10
C GLN A 3 -16.98 4.52 0.15
N LYS A 4 -16.12 5.47 0.50
CA LYS A 4 -14.70 5.21 0.78
C LYS A 4 -14.58 4.19 1.92
N ARG A 5 -13.70 3.21 1.80
CA ARG A 5 -13.39 2.23 2.85
C ARG A 5 -12.88 2.93 4.12
N PHE A 6 -12.07 3.98 3.96
CA PHE A 6 -11.58 4.81 5.05
C PHE A 6 -12.17 6.21 4.98
N GLN A 7 -12.65 6.72 6.11
CA GLN A 7 -13.29 8.04 6.17
C GLN A 7 -12.26 9.18 6.28
N ASP A 8 -11.02 8.87 6.67
CA ASP A 8 -9.97 9.85 6.91
C ASP A 8 -8.58 9.34 6.50
N ALA A 9 -7.67 10.28 6.24
CA ALA A 9 -6.30 10.00 5.82
C ALA A 9 -5.49 9.22 6.87
N LYS A 10 -5.76 9.42 8.17
CA LYS A 10 -5.01 8.76 9.24
C LYS A 10 -5.31 7.27 9.26
N SER A 11 -6.58 6.90 9.16
CA SER A 11 -7.04 5.51 9.06
C SER A 11 -6.46 4.82 7.82
N TYR A 12 -6.45 5.50 6.67
CA TYR A 12 -5.81 5.00 5.46
C TYR A 12 -4.30 4.79 5.62
N ILE A 13 -3.58 5.75 6.21
CA ILE A 13 -2.13 5.65 6.47
C ILE A 13 -1.82 4.46 7.38
N VAL A 14 -2.60 4.25 8.45
CA VAL A 14 -2.40 3.11 9.37
C VAL A 14 -2.58 1.80 8.61
N ASN A 15 -3.67 1.66 7.86
CA ASN A 15 -3.93 0.44 7.10
C ASN A 15 -2.85 0.16 6.04
N LEU A 16 -2.43 1.17 5.28
CA LEU A 16 -1.37 1.02 4.30
C LEU A 16 -0.03 0.66 4.96
N THR A 17 0.26 1.23 6.13
CA THR A 17 1.47 0.88 6.91
C THR A 17 1.45 -0.59 7.35
N GLU A 18 0.30 -1.09 7.81
CA GLU A 18 0.12 -2.50 8.19
C GLU A 18 0.25 -3.43 6.98
N LEU A 19 -0.32 -3.07 5.83
CA LEU A 19 -0.20 -3.82 4.59
C LEU A 19 1.28 -3.95 4.15
N ILE A 20 2.03 -2.85 4.18
CA ILE A 20 3.47 -2.87 3.85
C ILE A 20 4.25 -3.70 4.87
N TRP A 21 3.91 -3.62 6.17
CA TRP A 21 4.51 -4.48 7.17
C TRP A 21 4.25 -5.96 6.92
N ASN A 22 3.03 -6.33 6.51
CA ASN A 22 2.69 -7.71 6.16
C ASN A 22 3.48 -8.17 4.94
N TYR A 23 3.58 -7.32 3.91
CA TYR A 23 4.41 -7.61 2.74
C TYR A 23 5.90 -7.81 3.07
N ILE A 24 6.47 -6.97 3.95
CA ILE A 24 7.86 -7.12 4.40
C ILE A 24 8.06 -8.45 5.15
N ARG A 25 7.14 -8.79 6.07
CA ARG A 25 7.27 -9.97 6.95
C ARG A 25 6.98 -11.29 6.25
N HIS A 26 6.11 -11.25 5.25
CA HIS A 26 5.55 -12.44 4.62
C HIS A 26 5.67 -12.39 3.10
N ARG A 27 6.81 -11.89 2.59
CA ARG A 27 7.02 -11.66 1.16
C ARG A 27 6.71 -12.90 0.31
N ASP A 28 7.08 -14.08 0.80
CA ASP A 28 6.90 -15.36 0.10
C ASP A 28 5.43 -15.82 0.03
N TRP A 29 4.51 -15.14 0.74
CA TRP A 29 3.07 -15.42 0.64
C TRP A 29 2.42 -14.70 -0.55
N PHE A 30 3.13 -13.74 -1.14
CA PHE A 30 2.64 -12.98 -2.28
C PHE A 30 3.19 -13.59 -3.57
N PRO A 31 2.35 -13.79 -4.60
CA PRO A 31 2.81 -14.22 -5.91
C PRO A 31 3.95 -13.34 -6.46
N GLU A 32 4.82 -13.93 -7.25
CA GLU A 32 5.84 -13.16 -7.96
C GLU A 32 5.18 -12.15 -8.90
N GLY A 33 5.64 -10.89 -8.85
CA GLY A 33 5.07 -9.79 -9.63
C GLY A 33 3.88 -9.09 -8.97
N SER A 34 3.52 -9.41 -7.72
CA SER A 34 2.51 -8.64 -6.99
C SER A 34 2.91 -7.18 -6.81
N LEU A 35 1.95 -6.28 -7.04
CA LEU A 35 2.10 -4.84 -6.89
C LEU A 35 1.17 -4.32 -5.80
N LEU A 36 1.46 -3.11 -5.31
CA LEU A 36 0.49 -2.37 -4.51
C LEU A 36 -0.56 -1.82 -5.45
N ALA A 37 -1.75 -2.39 -5.41
CA ALA A 37 -2.90 -1.98 -6.19
C ALA A 37 -3.84 -1.15 -5.33
N ILE A 38 -4.22 0.02 -5.82
CA ILE A 38 -5.14 0.93 -5.14
C ILE A 38 -6.37 1.15 -6.01
N GLN A 39 -7.55 0.90 -5.46
CA GLN A 39 -8.81 1.25 -6.11
C GLN A 39 -9.22 2.67 -5.69
N PRO A 40 -9.10 3.70 -6.55
CA PRO A 40 -9.27 5.10 -6.14
C PRO A 40 -10.71 5.44 -5.72
N GLU A 41 -11.71 4.74 -6.27
CA GLU A 41 -13.11 5.01 -5.97
C GLU A 41 -13.47 4.73 -4.49
N ILE A 42 -12.85 3.71 -3.91
CA ILE A 42 -13.07 3.29 -2.52
C ILE A 42 -11.87 3.55 -1.61
N ILE A 43 -10.72 3.97 -2.17
CA ILE A 43 -9.45 4.20 -1.47
C ILE A 43 -9.04 2.96 -0.66
N GLU A 44 -9.09 1.83 -1.33
CA GLU A 44 -8.65 0.55 -0.79
C GLU A 44 -7.32 0.17 -1.43
N ALA A 45 -6.40 -0.36 -0.62
CA ALA A 45 -5.10 -0.79 -1.06
C ALA A 45 -4.92 -2.29 -0.75
N VAL A 46 -4.40 -3.04 -1.72
CA VAL A 46 -4.09 -4.47 -1.61
C VAL A 46 -2.76 -4.76 -2.31
N ILE A 47 -2.09 -5.86 -1.93
CA ILE A 47 -0.93 -6.38 -2.66
C ILE A 47 -1.43 -7.56 -3.49
N GLU A 48 -1.42 -7.42 -4.81
CA GLU A 48 -2.07 -8.36 -5.71
C GLU A 48 -1.41 -8.32 -7.10
N LEU A 49 -1.63 -9.36 -7.91
CA LEU A 49 -1.21 -9.35 -9.30
C LEU A 49 -1.98 -8.30 -10.10
N PRO A 50 -1.32 -7.56 -11.02
CA PRO A 50 -1.96 -6.55 -11.87
C PRO A 50 -3.19 -7.07 -12.62
N ALA A 51 -3.16 -8.33 -13.06
CA ALA A 51 -4.25 -8.96 -13.81
C ALA A 51 -5.54 -9.12 -13.01
N ASN A 52 -5.47 -9.10 -11.67
CA ASN A 52 -6.61 -9.31 -10.78
C ASN A 52 -7.27 -7.99 -10.34
N CYS A 53 -6.77 -6.83 -10.77
CA CYS A 53 -7.25 -5.52 -10.34
C CYS A 53 -7.62 -4.63 -11.53
N ASN A 54 -8.92 -4.46 -11.77
CA ASN A 54 -9.43 -3.62 -12.85
C ASN A 54 -9.59 -2.16 -12.39
N GLY A 55 -9.00 -1.22 -13.14
CA GLY A 55 -9.08 0.21 -12.83
C GLY A 55 -8.22 0.67 -11.65
N CYS A 56 -7.35 -0.21 -11.15
CA CYS A 56 -6.49 0.11 -10.01
C CYS A 56 -5.26 0.90 -10.44
N GLU A 57 -4.83 1.81 -9.58
CA GLU A 57 -3.51 2.41 -9.67
C GLU A 57 -2.48 1.44 -9.08
N LEU A 58 -1.45 1.13 -9.87
CA LEU A 58 -0.46 0.13 -9.51
C LEU A 58 0.87 0.81 -9.17
N PHE A 59 1.47 0.40 -8.06
CA PHE A 59 2.74 0.90 -7.60
C PHE A 59 3.66 -0.26 -7.21
N ASP A 60 4.96 -0.10 -7.43
CA ASP A 60 5.96 -1.02 -6.88
C ASP A 60 5.95 -0.91 -5.34
N PRO A 61 5.68 -2.01 -4.60
CA PRO A 61 5.73 -2.03 -3.15
C PRO A 61 7.06 -1.55 -2.57
N GLN A 62 8.17 -1.73 -3.30
CA GLN A 62 9.51 -1.28 -2.86
C GLN A 62 9.59 0.23 -2.64
N LEU A 63 8.78 1.04 -3.33
CA LEU A 63 8.71 2.50 -3.13
C LEU A 63 8.26 2.87 -1.70
N PHE A 64 7.49 1.98 -1.07
CA PHE A 64 6.96 2.16 0.28
C PHE A 64 7.79 1.45 1.34
N ILE A 65 8.96 0.93 1.00
CA ILE A 65 9.88 0.26 1.92
C ILE A 65 11.19 1.07 1.98
N ARG A 66 11.75 1.21 3.16
CA ARG A 66 13.09 1.78 3.38
C ARG A 66 13.87 0.94 4.37
N ARG A 67 15.18 1.16 4.46
CA ARG A 67 15.99 0.60 5.53
C ARG A 67 16.08 1.56 6.72
N ASN A 68 15.93 1.04 7.93
CA ASN A 68 16.19 1.81 9.14
C ASN A 68 17.71 1.86 9.44
N ALA A 69 18.10 2.53 10.53
CA ALA A 69 19.51 2.67 10.93
C ALA A 69 20.23 1.34 11.20
N LEU A 70 19.48 0.27 11.48
CA LEU A 70 20.00 -1.08 11.71
C LEU A 70 20.00 -1.93 10.42
N GLY A 71 19.60 -1.36 9.28
CA GLY A 71 19.57 -2.03 7.98
C GLY A 71 18.30 -2.87 7.73
N TYR A 72 17.36 -2.93 8.69
CA TYR A 72 16.10 -3.67 8.53
C TYR A 72 15.12 -2.94 7.62
N ALA A 73 14.39 -3.70 6.80
CA ALA A 73 13.29 -3.19 6.00
C ALA A 73 12.13 -2.74 6.91
N VAL A 74 11.68 -1.51 6.73
CA VAL A 74 10.56 -0.91 7.46
C VAL A 74 9.71 -0.07 6.49
N PRO A 75 8.42 0.19 6.80
CA PRO A 75 7.61 1.07 5.98
C PRO A 75 8.22 2.48 5.83
N ASN A 76 8.17 2.99 4.61
CA ASN A 76 8.55 4.35 4.26
C ASN A 76 7.38 5.30 4.51
N MET A 77 7.29 5.79 5.75
CA MET A 77 6.21 6.70 6.17
C MET A 77 6.13 7.98 5.34
N GLN A 78 7.22 8.43 4.71
CA GLN A 78 7.19 9.60 3.83
C GLN A 78 6.43 9.30 2.54
N ALA A 79 6.76 8.20 1.86
CA ALA A 79 6.07 7.76 0.64
C ALA A 79 4.59 7.44 0.91
N ILE A 80 4.30 6.75 2.02
CA ILE A 80 2.92 6.43 2.44
C ILE A 80 2.10 7.71 2.65
N ARG A 81 2.65 8.73 3.31
CA ARG A 81 1.96 10.02 3.50
C ARG A 81 1.78 10.78 2.19
N GLN A 82 2.76 10.74 1.29
CA GLN A 82 2.65 11.38 -0.03
C GLN A 82 1.52 10.73 -0.85
N LEU A 83 1.41 9.41 -0.81
CA LEU A 83 0.31 8.69 -1.46
C LEU A 83 -1.05 9.04 -0.82
N ALA A 84 -1.14 9.05 0.52
CA ALA A 84 -2.38 9.41 1.21
C ALA A 84 -2.89 10.81 0.85
N ARG A 85 -2.00 11.80 0.68
CA ARG A 85 -2.33 13.17 0.24
C ARG A 85 -2.93 13.24 -1.18
N ARG A 86 -2.78 12.19 -1.98
CA ARG A 86 -3.39 12.12 -3.31
C ARG A 86 -4.88 11.80 -3.25
N TYR A 87 -5.34 11.18 -2.15
CA TYR A 87 -6.71 10.69 -1.99
C TYR A 87 -7.54 11.44 -0.93
N TYR A 88 -6.87 12.23 -0.08
CA TYR A 88 -7.42 13.07 1.00
C TYR A 88 -6.71 14.41 1.05
#